data_AF-A0AB73B4E4-F1
#
_entry.id   AF-A0AB73B4E4-F1
#
_cell.length_a   1.000
_cell.length_b   1.000
_cell.length_c   1.000
_cell.angle_alpha   90.00
_cell.angle_beta   90.00
_cell.angle_gamma   90.00
#
_symmetry.space_group_name_H-M   'P 1'
#
loop_
_entity.id
_entity.type
_entity.pdbx_description
1 polymer ?
#
loop_
_entity_poly.entity_id
_entity_poly.type
_entity_poly.pdbx_seq_one_letter_code
_entity_poly.pdbx_strand_id
1 'polypeptide(L)'
;MGTVTQNTENKVAPALIPGITFTDPVAVTNQEATRLKQSGEADVVVALMHEDAAKFAPGFNNDVDVLFGGDTHVRTAGTVERQDALPLQWAQGYEYGKVLNDVDITFDKAERKVTDIELTQYDATNLDGVTEDPALVAIVAEAAAKAKGLGSAIVGTTPQALYRGSDEGAASGSNRGVESTLNNYIAEAQRSSMATMVDKTIDIGVMNAGGVRADLKAGKVSYEDIFTVQPFGNAVSYGLISGADFIKALENQWQPGKSRPRLALGVSNNVQVIYDQTAAQDHRVTSVTINGEEVDPAKDYSIAASTFLIGGGDSFFDQGAIKDTVDVGYMDTQAMIDYIKTNETVVRTGQSQVGAHITGQIKAGQKITVDLSSLNYTSEGEPMAKKATLKLGDVEESADIDNAAREGDAQIGERGRATMELTIPANLSGKQNLEITTDAGTHAVLVLDLGGNSHGDGSSIIDGSSGSSNNSALGGGILAAILAAFVGVVGVVGLNPQLLPAPVRQIIENFRSQFAR
;
A
#
# COMPACT_ATOMS: atom_id res chain seq x y z
N MET A 1 -9.83 -14.33 -25.42
CA MET A 1 -9.17 -15.07 -24.32
C MET A 1 -9.03 -14.15 -23.13
N GLY A 2 -9.62 -14.48 -21.99
CA GLY A 2 -9.55 -13.66 -20.78
C GLY A 2 -8.61 -14.28 -19.73
N THR A 3 -7.65 -13.52 -19.20
CA THR A 3 -6.77 -13.96 -18.11
C THR A 3 -6.63 -12.88 -17.04
N VAL A 4 -6.35 -13.32 -15.81
CA VAL A 4 -6.10 -12.45 -14.64
C VAL A 4 -4.64 -12.52 -14.23
N THR A 5 -4.18 -11.55 -13.44
CA THR A 5 -2.79 -11.53 -12.95
C THR A 5 -2.47 -12.74 -12.08
N GLN A 6 -1.26 -13.29 -12.23
CA GLN A 6 -0.73 -14.30 -11.30
C GLN A 6 -0.66 -13.77 -9.87
N ASN A 7 -0.41 -12.47 -9.73
CA ASN A 7 -0.34 -11.81 -8.44
C ASN A 7 -1.72 -11.63 -7.79
N THR A 8 -2.81 -12.17 -8.34
CA THR A 8 -4.14 -12.06 -7.73
C THR A 8 -4.12 -12.58 -6.30
N GLU A 9 -3.37 -13.65 -6.02
CA GLU A 9 -3.16 -14.19 -4.66
C GLU A 9 -2.61 -13.15 -3.66
N ASN A 10 -1.85 -12.17 -4.16
CA ASN A 10 -1.26 -11.07 -3.39
C ASN A 10 -2.08 -9.77 -3.50
N LYS A 11 -3.22 -9.80 -4.21
CA LYS A 11 -4.08 -8.64 -4.52
C LYS A 11 -5.51 -8.75 -3.99
N VAL A 12 -5.90 -9.92 -3.51
CA VAL A 12 -7.19 -10.15 -2.85
C VAL A 12 -6.98 -10.83 -1.51
N ALA A 13 -7.96 -10.74 -0.62
CA ALA A 13 -7.89 -11.43 0.66
C ALA A 13 -7.79 -12.96 0.42
N PRO A 14 -6.78 -13.67 0.99
CA PRO A 14 -6.59 -15.10 0.78
C PRO A 14 -7.82 -15.94 1.16
N ALA A 15 -8.57 -15.48 2.17
CA ALA A 15 -9.81 -16.12 2.61
C ALA A 15 -10.89 -16.18 1.52
N LEU A 16 -10.82 -15.35 0.48
CA LEU A 16 -11.78 -15.30 -0.63
C LEU A 16 -11.42 -16.22 -1.80
N ILE A 17 -10.23 -16.83 -1.81
CA ILE A 17 -9.71 -17.64 -2.91
C ILE A 17 -9.27 -19.06 -2.49
N PRO A 18 -9.96 -19.76 -1.56
CA PRO A 18 -9.53 -21.08 -1.14
C PRO A 18 -9.59 -22.08 -2.30
N GLY A 19 -8.46 -22.75 -2.55
CA GLY A 19 -8.36 -23.78 -3.60
C GLY A 19 -8.29 -23.23 -5.03
N ILE A 20 -8.13 -21.91 -5.21
CA ILE A 20 -7.88 -21.30 -6.52
C ILE A 20 -6.37 -21.20 -6.72
N THR A 21 -5.89 -21.60 -7.89
CA THR A 21 -4.49 -21.44 -8.30
C THR A 21 -4.41 -20.50 -9.48
N PHE A 22 -3.53 -19.50 -9.38
CA PHE A 22 -3.27 -18.56 -10.46
C PHE A 22 -2.01 -18.99 -11.23
N THR A 23 -2.19 -19.42 -12.47
CA THR A 23 -1.11 -19.91 -13.33
C THR A 23 -0.63 -18.85 -14.31
N ASP A 24 0.43 -19.13 -15.06
CA ASP A 24 1.00 -18.20 -16.05
C ASP A 24 -0.02 -17.82 -17.13
N PRO A 25 -0.43 -16.54 -17.20
CA PRO A 25 -1.47 -16.10 -18.12
C PRO A 25 -0.99 -16.16 -19.57
N VAL A 26 0.30 -15.99 -19.83
CA VAL A 26 0.87 -16.07 -21.18
C VAL A 26 0.90 -17.52 -21.64
N ALA A 27 1.42 -18.42 -20.79
CA ALA A 27 1.51 -19.83 -21.14
C ALA A 27 0.13 -20.44 -21.46
N VAL A 28 -0.87 -20.20 -20.60
CA VAL A 28 -2.24 -20.69 -20.79
C VAL A 28 -2.89 -20.05 -22.02
N THR A 29 -2.69 -18.74 -22.24
CA THR A 29 -3.27 -18.07 -23.42
C THR A 29 -2.67 -18.59 -24.71
N ASN A 30 -1.35 -18.79 -24.78
CA ASN A 30 -0.69 -19.37 -25.95
C ASN A 30 -1.22 -20.77 -26.26
N GLN A 31 -1.33 -21.63 -25.24
CA GLN A 31 -1.86 -22.98 -25.39
C GLN A 31 -3.28 -22.97 -25.95
N GLU A 32 -4.16 -22.15 -25.39
CA GLU A 32 -5.56 -22.11 -25.80
C GLU A 32 -5.76 -21.39 -27.15
N ALA A 33 -4.97 -20.36 -27.45
CA ALA A 33 -4.96 -19.72 -28.77
C ALA A 33 -4.59 -20.72 -29.86
N THR A 34 -3.52 -21.50 -29.66
CA THR A 34 -3.12 -22.59 -30.55
C THR A 34 -4.23 -23.62 -30.71
N ARG A 35 -4.86 -24.06 -29.59
CA ARG A 35 -5.98 -25.01 -29.64
C ARG A 35 -7.15 -24.48 -30.48
N LEU A 36 -7.55 -23.22 -30.26
CA LEU A 36 -8.66 -22.57 -30.95
C LEU A 36 -8.40 -22.43 -32.46
N LYS A 37 -7.20 -22.00 -32.85
CA LYS A 37 -6.80 -21.87 -34.26
C LYS A 37 -6.71 -23.24 -34.95
N GLN A 38 -6.08 -24.23 -34.31
CA GLN A 38 -5.92 -25.58 -34.89
C GLN A 38 -7.23 -26.36 -35.01
N SER A 39 -8.15 -26.19 -34.06
CA SER A 39 -9.49 -26.80 -34.12
C SER A 39 -10.42 -26.11 -35.11
N GLY A 40 -10.10 -24.88 -35.54
CA GLY A 40 -10.97 -24.05 -36.35
C GLY A 40 -12.13 -23.43 -35.58
N GLU A 41 -12.10 -23.46 -34.24
CA GLU A 41 -13.09 -22.80 -33.38
C GLU A 41 -12.97 -21.28 -33.42
N ALA A 42 -11.78 -20.74 -33.72
CA ALA A 42 -11.56 -19.31 -33.90
C ALA A 42 -10.59 -19.02 -35.05
N ASP A 43 -10.96 -18.05 -35.90
CA ASP A 43 -10.09 -17.50 -36.93
C ASP A 43 -9.26 -16.31 -36.44
N VAL A 44 -9.72 -15.64 -35.37
CA VAL A 44 -9.09 -14.47 -34.74
C VAL A 44 -9.12 -14.65 -33.23
N VAL A 45 -8.00 -14.43 -32.55
CA VAL A 45 -7.84 -14.55 -31.10
C VAL A 45 -7.33 -13.23 -30.53
N VAL A 46 -8.16 -12.61 -29.71
CA VAL A 46 -7.80 -11.44 -28.89
C VAL A 46 -7.48 -11.91 -27.48
N ALA A 47 -6.27 -11.61 -26.99
CA ALA A 47 -5.90 -11.74 -25.59
C ALA A 47 -6.35 -10.50 -24.83
N LEU A 48 -7.16 -10.70 -23.79
CA LEU A 48 -7.60 -9.69 -22.84
C LEU A 48 -7.09 -10.11 -21.46
N MET A 49 -6.05 -9.44 -21.00
CA MET A 49 -5.30 -9.82 -19.81
C MET A 49 -5.32 -8.71 -18.78
N HIS A 50 -5.44 -9.08 -17.50
CA HIS A 50 -5.29 -8.14 -16.39
C HIS A 50 -3.84 -8.14 -15.85
N GLU A 51 -2.90 -7.79 -16.71
CA GLU A 51 -1.45 -7.62 -16.44
C GLU A 51 -0.91 -6.52 -17.36
N ASP A 52 0.31 -6.05 -17.11
CA ASP A 52 0.97 -5.05 -17.95
C ASP A 52 1.16 -5.53 -19.39
N ALA A 53 0.51 -4.88 -20.36
CA ALA A 53 0.60 -5.29 -21.76
C ALA A 53 2.05 -5.27 -22.30
N ALA A 54 2.79 -4.20 -22.03
CA ALA A 54 4.12 -3.98 -22.59
C ALA A 54 5.12 -5.05 -22.10
N LYS A 55 5.05 -5.37 -20.81
CA LYS A 55 5.92 -6.36 -20.18
C LYS A 55 5.71 -7.77 -20.73
N PHE A 56 4.46 -8.16 -20.99
CA PHE A 56 4.11 -9.55 -21.34
C PHE A 56 3.94 -9.78 -22.84
N ALA A 57 3.74 -8.73 -23.65
CA ALA A 57 3.59 -8.84 -25.11
C ALA A 57 4.65 -9.74 -25.80
N PRO A 58 5.95 -9.67 -25.45
CA PRO A 58 6.97 -10.52 -26.09
C PRO A 58 6.79 -12.03 -25.87
N GLY A 59 6.00 -12.45 -24.87
CA GLY A 59 5.77 -13.86 -24.57
C GLY A 59 4.66 -14.53 -25.38
N PHE A 60 3.83 -13.77 -26.11
CA PHE A 60 2.70 -14.33 -26.86
C PHE A 60 3.11 -14.87 -28.23
N ASN A 61 2.61 -16.07 -28.55
CA ASN A 61 2.89 -16.76 -29.82
C ASN A 61 2.07 -16.17 -31.00
N ASN A 62 2.34 -16.65 -32.21
CA ASN A 62 1.71 -16.19 -33.46
C ASN A 62 0.20 -16.48 -33.54
N ASP A 63 -0.37 -17.29 -32.64
CA ASP A 63 -1.80 -17.62 -32.64
C ASP A 63 -2.66 -16.55 -31.94
N VAL A 64 -2.03 -15.58 -31.26
CA VAL A 64 -2.70 -14.42 -30.65
C VAL A 64 -2.55 -13.21 -31.56
N ASP A 65 -3.65 -12.66 -32.06
CA ASP A 65 -3.63 -11.57 -33.04
C ASP A 65 -3.51 -10.18 -32.40
N VAL A 66 -4.14 -9.97 -31.23
CA VAL A 66 -4.19 -8.68 -30.50
C VAL A 66 -4.09 -8.91 -29.00
N LEU A 67 -3.44 -8.00 -28.27
CA LEU A 67 -3.36 -8.02 -26.80
C LEU A 67 -3.87 -6.72 -26.17
N PHE A 68 -4.81 -6.84 -25.24
CA PHE A 68 -5.16 -5.78 -24.31
C PHE A 68 -4.72 -6.14 -22.89
N GLY A 69 -3.96 -5.24 -22.25
CA GLY A 69 -3.54 -5.36 -20.85
C GLY A 69 -4.38 -4.54 -19.86
N GLY A 70 -3.98 -4.56 -18.60
CA GLY A 70 -4.60 -3.87 -17.49
C GLY A 70 -3.71 -3.85 -16.23
N ASP A 71 -4.32 -3.78 -15.05
CA ASP A 71 -3.66 -3.90 -13.74
C ASP A 71 -2.70 -2.75 -13.33
N THR A 72 -1.74 -2.38 -14.17
CA THR A 72 -0.69 -1.42 -13.79
C THR A 72 -1.14 0.04 -13.82
N HIS A 73 -2.27 0.31 -14.46
CA HIS A 73 -2.86 1.65 -14.66
C HIS A 73 -1.91 2.59 -15.42
N VAL A 74 -1.28 2.10 -16.49
CA VAL A 74 -0.47 2.93 -17.41
C VAL A 74 -1.14 3.09 -18.76
N ARG A 75 -0.96 4.26 -19.40
CA ARG A 75 -1.35 4.51 -20.80
C ARG A 75 -0.21 4.10 -21.71
N THR A 76 -0.29 2.91 -22.30
CA THR A 76 0.76 2.37 -23.18
C THR A 76 0.14 1.61 -24.35
N ALA A 77 0.81 1.62 -25.49
CA ALA A 77 0.51 0.82 -26.66
C ALA A 77 1.78 0.59 -27.48
N GLY A 78 1.81 -0.45 -28.31
CA GLY A 78 2.94 -0.73 -29.18
C GLY A 78 2.77 -2.01 -29.99
N THR A 79 3.87 -2.42 -30.62
CA THR A 79 3.94 -3.61 -31.45
C THR A 79 5.04 -4.56 -31.01
N VAL A 80 4.87 -5.86 -31.28
CA VAL A 80 5.95 -6.85 -31.24
C VAL A 80 6.06 -7.49 -32.61
N GLU A 81 7.20 -7.29 -33.28
CA GLU A 81 7.50 -7.90 -34.57
C GLU A 81 7.59 -9.43 -34.44
N ARG A 82 7.08 -10.15 -35.45
CA ARG A 82 6.99 -11.60 -35.45
C ARG A 82 7.49 -12.19 -36.77
N GLN A 83 8.08 -13.38 -36.67
CA GLN A 83 8.47 -14.11 -37.86
C GLN A 83 7.24 -14.77 -38.50
N ASP A 84 7.08 -14.60 -39.81
CA ASP A 84 6.05 -15.23 -40.64
C ASP A 84 4.59 -14.96 -40.18
N ALA A 85 4.37 -13.87 -39.45
CA ALA A 85 3.06 -13.43 -38.98
C ALA A 85 2.99 -11.89 -38.93
N LEU A 86 1.78 -11.34 -38.84
CA LEU A 86 1.60 -9.91 -38.56
C LEU A 86 2.19 -9.56 -37.18
N PRO A 87 2.70 -8.34 -36.99
CA PRO A 87 3.13 -7.87 -35.67
C PRO A 87 1.99 -7.96 -34.66
N LEU A 88 2.28 -8.34 -33.41
CA LEU A 88 1.31 -8.26 -32.33
C LEU A 88 1.04 -6.80 -32.00
N GLN A 89 -0.17 -6.32 -32.26
CA GLN A 89 -0.62 -5.04 -31.71
C GLN A 89 -1.02 -5.24 -30.25
N TRP A 90 -0.53 -4.37 -29.35
CA TRP A 90 -0.90 -4.41 -27.94
C TRP A 90 -1.19 -3.02 -27.38
N ALA A 91 -2.11 -2.95 -26.41
CA ALA A 91 -2.43 -1.69 -25.71
C ALA A 91 -2.98 -1.88 -24.30
N GLN A 92 -2.94 -0.80 -23.54
CA GLN A 92 -3.53 -0.68 -22.21
C GLN A 92 -4.20 0.70 -22.04
N GLY A 93 -5.46 0.68 -21.60
CA GLY A 93 -6.37 1.84 -21.57
C GLY A 93 -6.28 2.72 -20.32
N TYR A 94 -5.10 2.84 -19.72
CA TYR A 94 -4.87 3.61 -18.49
C TYR A 94 -5.78 3.17 -17.31
N GLU A 95 -6.62 4.06 -16.78
CA GLU A 95 -7.55 3.81 -15.68
C GLU A 95 -8.82 4.67 -15.80
N TYR A 96 -9.90 4.25 -15.13
CA TYR A 96 -11.15 5.03 -14.95
C TYR A 96 -11.83 5.49 -16.25
N GLY A 97 -11.64 4.76 -17.35
CA GLY A 97 -12.22 5.12 -18.64
C GLY A 97 -11.59 6.35 -19.30
N LYS A 98 -10.41 6.80 -18.84
CA LYS A 98 -9.69 7.96 -19.41
C LYS A 98 -9.14 7.71 -20.83
N VAL A 99 -8.95 6.46 -21.22
CA VAL A 99 -8.46 6.08 -22.55
C VAL A 99 -9.30 4.94 -23.10
N LEU A 100 -9.74 5.07 -24.35
CA LEU A 100 -10.39 4.00 -25.11
C LEU A 100 -9.37 3.44 -26.11
N ASN A 101 -9.13 2.13 -26.05
CA ASN A 101 -8.37 1.43 -27.09
C ASN A 101 -9.34 0.93 -28.14
N ASP A 102 -9.06 1.24 -29.39
CA ASP A 102 -9.82 0.80 -30.56
C ASP A 102 -8.89 0.02 -31.49
N VAL A 103 -9.38 -1.11 -32.00
CA VAL A 103 -8.62 -2.00 -32.86
C VAL A 103 -9.47 -2.44 -34.03
N ASP A 104 -9.00 -2.10 -35.22
CA ASP A 104 -9.56 -2.52 -36.49
C ASP A 104 -8.81 -3.75 -37.01
N ILE A 105 -9.54 -4.83 -37.29
CA ILE A 105 -8.98 -6.09 -37.80
C ILE A 105 -9.56 -6.34 -39.20
N THR A 106 -8.68 -6.36 -40.20
CA THR A 106 -9.07 -6.74 -41.57
C THR A 106 -8.89 -8.23 -41.78
N PHE A 107 -9.97 -8.92 -42.16
CA PHE A 107 -10.00 -10.37 -42.32
C PHE A 107 -10.40 -10.80 -43.74
N ASP A 108 -9.54 -11.58 -44.39
CA ASP A 108 -9.83 -12.22 -45.66
C ASP A 108 -10.64 -13.51 -45.43
N LYS A 109 -11.90 -13.51 -45.87
CA LYS A 109 -12.80 -14.64 -45.70
C LYS A 109 -12.51 -15.82 -46.63
N ALA A 110 -11.89 -15.58 -47.78
CA ALA A 110 -11.56 -16.63 -48.73
C ALA A 110 -10.33 -17.40 -48.26
N GLU A 111 -9.30 -16.68 -47.81
CA GLU A 111 -8.06 -17.26 -47.29
C GLU A 111 -8.13 -17.60 -45.80
N ARG A 112 -9.20 -17.19 -45.11
CA ARG A 112 -9.44 -17.34 -43.67
C ARG A 112 -8.27 -16.83 -42.83
N LYS A 113 -7.76 -15.65 -43.19
CA LYS A 113 -6.57 -15.05 -42.55
C LYS A 113 -6.79 -13.58 -42.22
N VAL A 114 -6.17 -13.14 -41.13
CA VAL A 114 -6.03 -11.70 -40.84
C VAL A 114 -4.99 -11.13 -41.80
N THR A 115 -5.31 -9.99 -42.42
CA THR A 115 -4.42 -9.32 -43.38
C THR A 115 -3.86 -8.01 -42.85
N ASP A 116 -4.54 -7.39 -41.88
CA ASP A 116 -4.13 -6.13 -41.30
C ASP A 116 -4.75 -5.93 -39.91
N ILE A 117 -4.03 -5.21 -39.04
CA ILE A 117 -4.48 -4.84 -37.69
C ILE A 117 -3.99 -3.43 -37.39
N GLU A 118 -4.93 -2.50 -37.19
CA GLU A 118 -4.65 -1.12 -36.80
C GLU A 118 -5.14 -0.85 -35.39
N LEU A 119 -4.32 -0.19 -34.55
CA LEU A 119 -4.65 0.14 -33.17
C LEU A 119 -4.59 1.65 -32.96
N THR A 120 -5.67 2.21 -32.40
CA THR A 120 -5.77 3.62 -32.04
C THR A 120 -6.13 3.77 -30.55
N GLN A 121 -5.52 4.75 -29.88
CA GLN A 121 -5.93 5.15 -28.52
C GLN A 121 -6.60 6.52 -28.56
N TYR A 122 -7.85 6.59 -28.08
CA TYR A 122 -8.58 7.83 -27.90
C TYR A 122 -8.45 8.32 -26.47
N ASP A 123 -8.09 9.58 -26.30
CA ASP A 123 -8.01 10.23 -24.99
C ASP A 123 -9.40 10.72 -24.58
N ALA A 124 -10.09 9.94 -23.75
CA ALA A 124 -11.42 10.28 -23.26
C ALA A 124 -11.41 11.37 -22.19
N THR A 125 -10.24 11.92 -21.83
CA THR A 125 -10.17 13.16 -21.03
C THR A 125 -10.34 14.41 -21.91
N ASN A 126 -10.21 14.27 -23.23
CA ASN A 126 -10.57 15.29 -24.21
C ASN A 126 -11.74 14.80 -25.08
N LEU A 127 -12.93 15.33 -24.80
CA LEU A 127 -14.19 14.94 -25.47
C LEU A 127 -14.61 15.93 -26.57
N ASP A 128 -13.68 16.72 -27.11
CA ASP A 128 -13.97 17.68 -28.17
C ASP A 128 -14.69 17.00 -29.35
N GLY A 129 -15.91 17.46 -29.64
CA GLY A 129 -16.75 16.93 -30.72
C GLY A 129 -17.53 15.65 -30.39
N VAL A 130 -17.42 15.12 -29.17
CA VAL A 130 -18.20 13.97 -28.70
C VAL A 130 -19.47 14.46 -28.02
N THR A 131 -20.64 13.99 -28.46
CA THR A 131 -21.93 14.28 -27.80
C THR A 131 -22.27 13.15 -26.83
N GLU A 132 -22.59 13.48 -25.59
CA GLU A 132 -23.04 12.50 -24.60
C GLU A 132 -24.37 11.85 -25.02
N ASP A 133 -24.50 10.54 -24.82
CA ASP A 133 -25.76 9.84 -25.04
C ASP A 133 -26.78 10.23 -23.96
N PRO A 134 -27.94 10.86 -24.31
CA PRO A 134 -28.92 11.30 -23.33
C PRO A 134 -29.47 10.18 -22.44
N ALA A 135 -29.56 8.94 -22.95
CA ALA A 135 -30.01 7.80 -22.17
C ALA A 135 -28.97 7.38 -21.12
N LEU A 136 -27.67 7.38 -21.49
CA LEU A 136 -26.59 7.10 -20.53
C LEU A 136 -26.48 8.20 -19.48
N VAL A 137 -26.60 9.47 -19.88
CA VAL A 137 -26.62 10.61 -18.95
C VAL A 137 -27.73 10.44 -17.92
N ALA A 138 -28.93 10.02 -18.32
CA ALA A 138 -30.04 9.78 -17.41
C ALA A 138 -29.76 8.65 -16.41
N ILE A 139 -29.16 7.54 -16.85
CA ILE A 139 -28.77 6.40 -15.99
C ILE A 139 -27.72 6.84 -14.96
N VAL A 140 -26.68 7.56 -15.42
CA VAL A 140 -25.61 8.07 -14.55
C VAL A 140 -26.18 9.06 -13.53
N ALA A 141 -27.06 9.98 -13.95
CA ALA A 141 -27.68 10.96 -13.07
C ALA A 141 -28.56 10.30 -11.99
N GLU A 142 -29.33 9.27 -12.34
CA GLU A 142 -30.14 8.53 -11.36
C GLU A 142 -29.25 7.82 -10.33
N ALA A 143 -28.20 7.14 -10.78
CA ALA A 143 -27.25 6.46 -9.89
C ALA A 143 -26.52 7.46 -8.97
N ALA A 144 -26.06 8.59 -9.51
CA ALA A 144 -25.42 9.65 -8.75
C ALA A 144 -26.35 10.27 -7.69
N ALA A 145 -27.64 10.46 -8.03
CA ALA A 145 -28.61 10.99 -7.07
C ALA A 145 -28.84 10.05 -5.88
N LYS A 146 -28.93 8.74 -6.13
CA LYS A 146 -29.05 7.72 -5.07
C LYS A 146 -27.79 7.68 -4.20
N ALA A 147 -26.61 7.65 -4.83
CA ALA A 147 -25.33 7.65 -4.13
C ALA A 147 -25.17 8.90 -3.24
N LYS A 148 -25.47 10.09 -3.76
CA LYS A 148 -25.43 11.37 -3.03
C LYS A 148 -26.35 11.38 -1.81
N GLY A 149 -27.53 10.77 -1.91
CA GLY A 149 -28.45 10.64 -0.78
C GLY A 149 -27.81 9.93 0.42
N LEU A 150 -27.08 8.84 0.16
CA LEU A 150 -26.37 8.06 1.20
C LEU A 150 -25.06 8.71 1.63
N GLY A 151 -24.29 9.24 0.66
CA GLY A 151 -22.94 9.76 0.87
C GLY A 151 -22.88 11.14 1.54
N SER A 152 -23.92 11.97 1.42
CA SER A 152 -23.91 13.36 1.89
C SER A 152 -23.95 13.54 3.42
N ALA A 153 -24.12 12.46 4.19
CA ALA A 153 -24.11 12.52 5.64
C ALA A 153 -22.75 13.01 6.14
N ILE A 154 -22.73 14.11 6.89
CA ILE A 154 -21.51 14.61 7.54
C ILE A 154 -21.14 13.69 8.69
N VAL A 155 -19.95 13.11 8.62
CA VAL A 155 -19.43 12.14 9.60
C VAL A 155 -18.44 12.76 10.58
N GLY A 156 -17.93 13.95 10.27
CA GLY A 156 -17.05 14.70 11.17
C GLY A 156 -16.44 15.95 10.54
N THR A 157 -15.33 16.41 11.09
CA THR A 157 -14.58 17.57 10.58
C THR A 157 -13.09 17.35 10.74
N THR A 158 -12.31 17.69 9.72
CA THR A 158 -10.85 17.66 9.75
C THR A 158 -10.29 19.08 9.75
N PRO A 159 -9.31 19.41 10.60
CA PRO A 159 -8.81 20.78 10.71
C PRO A 159 -7.95 21.21 9.50
N GLN A 160 -7.37 20.24 8.79
CA GLN A 160 -6.52 20.47 7.63
C GLN A 160 -6.75 19.40 6.57
N ALA A 161 -6.34 19.72 5.34
CA ALA A 161 -6.38 18.76 4.24
C ALA A 161 -5.30 17.69 4.45
N LEU A 162 -5.60 16.48 3.98
CA LEU A 162 -4.73 15.32 4.03
C LEU A 162 -4.53 14.84 2.61
N TYR A 163 -3.28 14.69 2.21
CA TYR A 163 -2.92 14.41 0.83
C TYR A 163 -2.30 13.02 0.69
N ARG A 164 -2.29 12.51 -0.54
CA ARG A 164 -1.46 11.38 -0.96
C ARG A 164 -0.14 11.89 -1.51
N GLY A 165 0.83 10.99 -1.69
CA GLY A 165 2.12 11.32 -2.28
C GLY A 165 2.03 11.75 -3.75
N SER A 166 2.87 12.70 -4.16
CA SER A 166 3.01 13.14 -5.56
C SER A 166 4.46 13.19 -6.03
N ASP A 167 4.66 12.94 -7.32
CA ASP A 167 5.87 13.33 -8.03
C ASP A 167 5.84 14.86 -8.26
N GLU A 168 7.02 15.47 -8.44
CA GLU A 168 7.14 16.91 -8.65
C GLU A 168 6.35 17.35 -9.89
N GLY A 169 5.49 18.37 -9.73
CA GLY A 169 4.64 18.89 -10.81
C GLY A 169 3.48 17.98 -11.22
N ALA A 170 3.27 16.84 -10.56
CA ALA A 170 2.18 15.91 -10.83
C ALA A 170 1.06 16.01 -9.77
N ALA A 171 -0.11 15.47 -10.09
CA ALA A 171 -1.25 15.45 -9.17
C ALA A 171 -0.99 14.54 -7.95
N SER A 172 -1.64 14.84 -6.82
CA SER A 172 -1.60 13.99 -5.63
C SER A 172 -2.09 12.56 -5.92
N GLY A 173 -1.40 11.58 -5.36
CA GLY A 173 -1.56 10.15 -5.62
C GLY A 173 -0.72 9.61 -6.78
N SER A 174 0.03 10.46 -7.49
CA SER A 174 0.95 10.03 -8.55
C SER A 174 2.14 9.24 -8.02
N ASN A 175 2.60 9.50 -6.79
CA ASN A 175 3.74 8.82 -6.18
C ASN A 175 3.32 8.01 -4.96
N ARG A 176 3.49 6.69 -5.05
CA ARG A 176 3.18 5.75 -3.96
C ARG A 176 4.40 5.28 -3.19
N GLY A 177 5.59 5.75 -3.55
CA GLY A 177 6.86 5.46 -2.89
C GLY A 177 7.28 6.52 -1.87
N VAL A 178 6.49 7.56 -1.66
CA VAL A 178 6.69 8.61 -0.65
C VAL A 178 5.68 8.47 0.48
N GLU A 179 6.08 8.86 1.69
CA GLU A 179 5.15 9.01 2.82
C GLU A 179 4.14 10.14 2.52
N SER A 180 2.93 10.05 3.07
CA SER A 180 1.93 11.11 2.93
C SER A 180 1.08 11.28 4.20
N THR A 181 0.60 12.50 4.43
CA THR A 181 -0.20 12.84 5.61
C THR A 181 -1.44 11.95 5.74
N LEU A 182 -2.14 11.68 4.64
CA LEU A 182 -3.35 10.85 4.67
C LEU A 182 -3.05 9.37 4.94
N ASN A 183 -1.95 8.86 4.40
CA ASN A 183 -1.58 7.46 4.59
C ASN A 183 -1.25 7.15 6.06
N ASN A 184 -0.50 8.03 6.74
CA ASN A 184 -0.26 7.92 8.18
C ASN A 184 -1.52 8.17 9.01
N TYR A 185 -2.36 9.12 8.60
CA TYR A 185 -3.61 9.40 9.30
C TYR A 185 -4.53 8.19 9.34
N ILE A 186 -4.64 7.44 8.23
CA ILE A 186 -5.41 6.20 8.17
C ILE A 186 -4.77 5.12 9.04
N ALA A 187 -3.44 4.97 9.01
CA ALA A 187 -2.73 4.03 9.87
C ALA A 187 -3.01 4.30 11.37
N GLU A 188 -2.96 5.57 11.79
CA GLU A 188 -3.34 5.97 13.15
C GLU A 188 -4.82 5.71 13.44
N ALA A 189 -5.70 5.99 12.48
CA ALA A 189 -7.14 5.74 12.62
C ALA A 189 -7.43 4.25 12.85
N GLN A 190 -6.77 3.37 12.08
CA GLN A 190 -6.90 1.92 12.25
C GLN A 190 -6.42 1.47 13.63
N ARG A 191 -5.26 1.98 14.10
CA ARG A 191 -4.74 1.68 15.44
C ARG A 191 -5.69 2.11 16.54
N SER A 192 -6.06 3.39 16.55
CA SER A 192 -6.84 4.04 17.60
C SER A 192 -8.27 3.51 17.67
N SER A 193 -8.94 3.42 16.52
CA SER A 193 -10.31 2.93 16.45
C SER A 193 -10.40 1.44 16.78
N MET A 194 -9.43 0.62 16.32
CA MET A 194 -9.40 -0.80 16.70
C MET A 194 -9.18 -0.97 18.20
N ALA A 195 -8.23 -0.25 18.79
CA ALA A 195 -7.98 -0.27 20.23
C ALA A 195 -9.24 0.03 21.05
N THR A 196 -9.99 1.05 20.62
CA THR A 196 -11.27 1.42 21.23
C THR A 196 -12.34 0.33 21.02
N MET A 197 -12.46 -0.21 19.81
CA MET A 197 -13.48 -1.20 19.48
C MET A 197 -13.32 -2.50 20.28
N VAL A 198 -12.09 -2.97 20.48
CA VAL A 198 -11.83 -4.24 21.17
C VAL A 198 -11.48 -4.08 22.64
N ASP A 199 -11.45 -2.85 23.15
CA ASP A 199 -11.08 -2.47 24.52
C ASP A 199 -9.70 -3.05 24.93
N LYS A 200 -8.70 -2.86 24.05
CA LYS A 200 -7.32 -3.30 24.27
C LYS A 200 -6.33 -2.29 23.69
N THR A 201 -5.11 -2.31 24.20
CA THR A 201 -4.00 -1.61 23.55
C THR A 201 -3.71 -2.24 22.18
N ILE A 202 -3.60 -1.38 21.16
CA ILE A 202 -3.02 -1.71 19.86
C ILE A 202 -1.76 -0.86 19.68
N ASP A 203 -0.62 -1.50 19.52
CA ASP A 203 0.70 -0.86 19.52
C ASP A 203 0.97 -0.13 18.21
N ILE A 204 0.58 -0.74 17.08
CA ILE A 204 0.94 -0.28 15.73
C ILE A 204 -0.31 -0.26 14.85
N GLY A 205 -0.45 0.78 14.03
CA GLY A 205 -1.33 0.75 12.86
C GLY A 205 -0.54 0.98 11.58
N VAL A 206 -0.95 0.34 10.49
CA VAL A 206 -0.31 0.51 9.19
C VAL A 206 -1.30 0.62 8.03
N MET A 207 -0.90 1.35 6.99
CA MET A 207 -1.69 1.51 5.76
C MET A 207 -0.79 1.58 4.54
N ASN A 208 -1.10 0.83 3.48
CA ASN A 208 -0.37 0.91 2.22
C ASN A 208 -0.82 2.10 1.37
N ALA A 209 0.12 2.79 0.72
CA ALA A 209 -0.19 3.93 -0.14
C ALA A 209 -1.16 3.58 -1.29
N GLY A 210 -1.14 2.34 -1.80
CA GLY A 210 -2.06 1.86 -2.83
C GLY A 210 -3.52 1.81 -2.40
N GLY A 211 -3.78 1.64 -1.10
CA GLY A 211 -5.11 1.62 -0.51
C GLY A 211 -5.78 2.99 -0.41
N VAL A 212 -5.03 4.08 -0.53
CA VAL A 212 -5.52 5.46 -0.39
C VAL A 212 -5.85 6.06 -1.76
N ARG A 213 -7.12 6.34 -2.04
CA ARG A 213 -7.62 6.54 -3.42
C ARG A 213 -7.99 7.97 -3.78
N ALA A 214 -8.17 8.82 -2.79
CA ALA A 214 -8.36 10.26 -2.95
C ALA A 214 -7.73 11.01 -1.78
N ASP A 215 -7.57 12.32 -1.94
CA ASP A 215 -7.18 13.21 -0.85
C ASP A 215 -8.42 13.54 -0.01
N LEU A 216 -8.22 13.94 1.25
CA LEU A 216 -9.29 14.40 2.12
C LEU A 216 -9.18 15.90 2.34
N LYS A 217 -10.22 16.65 1.99
CA LYS A 217 -10.24 18.10 2.18
C LYS A 217 -10.39 18.47 3.65
N ALA A 218 -9.92 19.67 4.01
CA ALA A 218 -10.20 20.27 5.30
C ALA A 218 -11.69 20.62 5.44
N GLY A 219 -12.17 20.68 6.69
CA GLY A 219 -13.53 21.10 7.02
C GLY A 219 -14.47 19.92 7.19
N LYS A 220 -15.73 20.10 6.81
CA LYS A 220 -16.75 19.06 6.98
C LYS A 220 -16.44 17.86 6.09
N VAL A 221 -16.43 16.69 6.71
CA VAL A 221 -16.18 15.42 6.02
C VAL A 221 -17.49 14.66 5.92
N SER A 222 -17.86 14.25 4.71
CA SER A 222 -19.01 13.41 4.43
C SER A 222 -18.63 11.93 4.34
N TYR A 223 -19.61 11.03 4.37
CA TYR A 223 -19.37 9.61 4.12
C TYR A 223 -18.84 9.38 2.69
N GLU A 224 -19.32 10.15 1.72
CA GLU A 224 -18.80 10.12 0.34
C GLU A 224 -17.30 10.43 0.31
N ASP A 225 -16.84 11.42 1.08
CA ASP A 225 -15.42 11.75 1.14
C ASP A 225 -14.59 10.57 1.69
N ILE A 226 -15.05 9.95 2.79
CA ILE A 226 -14.38 8.77 3.38
C ILE A 226 -14.37 7.58 2.41
N PHE A 227 -15.51 7.27 1.80
CA PHE A 227 -15.62 6.17 0.84
C PHE A 227 -14.76 6.43 -0.39
N THR A 228 -14.67 7.68 -0.85
CA THR A 228 -13.79 8.07 -1.96
C THR A 228 -12.31 7.86 -1.62
N VAL A 229 -11.92 8.05 -0.36
CA VAL A 229 -10.55 7.77 0.12
C VAL A 229 -10.29 6.27 0.24
N GLN A 230 -11.23 5.50 0.80
CA GLN A 230 -11.12 4.04 1.04
C GLN A 230 -12.28 3.25 0.39
N PRO A 231 -12.30 3.10 -0.95
CA PRO A 231 -13.45 2.57 -1.69
C PRO A 231 -13.52 1.05 -1.78
N PHE A 232 -12.52 0.34 -1.24
CA PHE A 232 -12.40 -1.12 -1.44
C PHE A 232 -13.29 -1.94 -0.51
N GLY A 233 -13.82 -1.32 0.55
CA GLY A 233 -14.64 -2.03 1.54
C GLY A 233 -13.86 -3.11 2.28
N ASN A 234 -12.60 -2.83 2.65
CA ASN A 234 -11.85 -3.74 3.50
C ASN A 234 -12.38 -3.68 4.94
N ALA A 235 -12.20 -4.76 5.68
CA ALA A 235 -12.25 -4.70 7.14
C ALA A 235 -10.86 -4.35 7.69
N VAL A 236 -10.83 -3.80 8.90
CA VAL A 236 -9.63 -3.68 9.74
C VAL A 236 -9.61 -4.90 10.66
N SER A 237 -8.51 -5.62 10.65
CA SER A 237 -8.21 -6.69 11.60
C SER A 237 -6.96 -6.34 12.40
N TYR A 238 -6.73 -7.08 13.48
CA TYR A 238 -5.50 -6.96 14.26
C TYR A 238 -4.90 -8.32 14.57
N GLY A 239 -3.61 -8.36 14.88
CA GLY A 239 -2.88 -9.57 15.26
C GLY A 239 -1.60 -9.24 16.02
N LEU A 240 -0.72 -10.23 16.16
CA LEU A 240 0.60 -10.09 16.78
C LEU A 240 1.70 -10.23 15.75
N ILE A 241 2.67 -9.31 15.75
CA ILE A 241 3.85 -9.34 14.88
C ILE A 241 5.11 -9.22 15.74
N SER A 242 6.14 -10.02 15.45
CA SER A 242 7.41 -9.85 16.15
C SER A 242 8.09 -8.53 15.73
N GLY A 243 8.90 -7.93 16.58
CA GLY A 243 9.67 -6.74 16.22
C GLY A 243 10.53 -6.97 14.98
N ALA A 244 11.15 -8.14 14.86
CA ALA A 244 11.93 -8.53 13.68
C ALA A 244 11.07 -8.59 12.40
N ASP A 245 9.89 -9.19 12.45
CA ASP A 245 8.98 -9.25 11.29
C ASP A 245 8.42 -7.87 10.93
N PHE A 246 8.22 -6.99 11.91
CA PHE A 246 7.79 -5.62 11.64
C PHE A 246 8.89 -4.79 10.96
N ILE A 247 10.15 -4.92 11.42
CA ILE A 247 11.31 -4.31 10.76
C ILE A 247 11.43 -4.85 9.33
N LYS A 248 11.27 -6.16 9.13
CA LYS A 248 11.26 -6.77 7.79
C LYS A 248 10.13 -6.22 6.92
N ALA A 249 8.94 -6.00 7.47
CA ALA A 249 7.84 -5.38 6.72
C ALA A 249 8.15 -3.95 6.26
N LEU A 250 8.89 -3.18 7.07
CA LEU A 250 9.39 -1.86 6.69
C LEU A 250 10.46 -1.92 5.59
N GLU A 251 11.32 -2.93 5.59
CA GLU A 251 12.28 -3.23 4.50
C GLU A 251 11.58 -3.62 3.20
N ASN A 252 10.48 -4.35 3.28
CA ASN A 252 9.70 -4.79 2.12
C ASN A 252 9.02 -3.62 1.36
N GLN A 253 9.09 -2.39 1.87
CA GLN A 253 8.73 -1.18 1.13
C GLN A 253 9.55 -1.01 -0.15
N TRP A 254 10.83 -1.40 -0.16
CA TRP A 254 11.70 -1.30 -1.33
C TRP A 254 11.55 -2.54 -2.22
N GLN A 255 11.10 -2.34 -3.47
CA GLN A 255 10.74 -3.39 -4.42
C GLN A 255 11.50 -3.20 -5.75
N PRO A 256 12.84 -3.34 -5.75
CA PRO A 256 13.65 -3.07 -6.93
C PRO A 256 13.23 -3.94 -8.12
N GLY A 257 13.23 -3.35 -9.31
CA GLY A 257 12.85 -4.03 -10.56
C GLY A 257 11.34 -4.17 -10.79
N LYS A 258 10.48 -3.71 -9.87
CA LYS A 258 9.04 -3.57 -10.12
C LYS A 258 8.70 -2.21 -10.72
N SER A 259 7.51 -2.09 -11.32
CA SER A 259 7.00 -0.82 -11.86
C SER A 259 6.85 0.28 -10.79
N ARG A 260 6.80 -0.11 -9.53
CA ARG A 260 6.86 0.77 -8.35
C ARG A 260 8.07 0.34 -7.52
N PRO A 261 9.22 1.03 -7.63
CA PRO A 261 10.47 0.62 -6.97
C PRO A 261 10.41 0.78 -5.45
N ARG A 262 9.49 1.60 -4.95
CA ARG A 262 9.11 1.66 -3.54
C ARG A 262 7.59 1.76 -3.41
N LEU A 263 7.04 1.12 -2.39
CA LEU A 263 5.66 1.29 -1.96
C LEU A 263 5.67 1.68 -0.48
N ALA A 264 5.28 2.92 -0.19
CA ALA A 264 5.30 3.45 1.16
C ALA A 264 4.25 2.77 2.04
N LEU A 265 4.67 2.40 3.25
CA LEU A 265 3.85 1.89 4.33
C LEU A 265 3.68 3.01 5.36
N GLY A 266 2.51 3.62 5.39
CA GLY A 266 2.14 4.59 6.42
C GLY A 266 2.07 3.90 7.78
N VAL A 267 2.54 4.59 8.80
CA VAL A 267 2.57 4.08 10.19
C VAL A 267 1.85 5.04 11.13
N SER A 268 1.32 4.49 12.23
CA SER A 268 0.66 5.24 13.29
C SER A 268 1.57 6.31 13.92
N ASN A 269 0.98 7.30 14.59
CA ASN A 269 1.67 8.51 15.07
C ASN A 269 2.78 8.25 16.10
N ASN A 270 2.77 7.08 16.72
CA ASN A 270 3.73 6.65 17.72
C ASN A 270 4.93 5.89 17.16
N VAL A 271 4.96 5.59 15.85
CA VAL A 271 6.06 4.87 15.20
C VAL A 271 6.99 5.84 14.50
N GLN A 272 8.30 5.65 14.64
CA GLN A 272 9.31 6.39 13.89
C GLN A 272 10.35 5.43 13.34
N VAL A 273 10.72 5.62 12.08
CA VAL A 273 11.69 4.80 11.35
C VAL A 273 12.84 5.69 10.89
N ILE A 274 14.05 5.19 11.04
CA ILE A 274 15.23 5.72 10.37
C ILE A 274 15.76 4.63 9.46
N TYR A 275 16.13 5.03 8.25
CA TYR A 275 16.76 4.13 7.30
C TYR A 275 17.98 4.78 6.65
N ASP A 276 18.94 3.96 6.21
CA ASP A 276 20.02 4.38 5.34
C ASP A 276 19.58 4.23 3.88
N GLN A 277 19.41 5.36 3.21
CA GLN A 277 19.01 5.41 1.80
C GLN A 277 20.06 4.82 0.84
N THR A 278 21.31 4.68 1.28
CA THR A 278 22.42 4.14 0.48
C THR A 278 22.62 2.63 0.69
N ALA A 279 22.05 2.06 1.75
CA ALA A 279 22.24 0.67 2.09
C ALA A 279 21.57 -0.29 1.09
N ALA A 280 22.08 -1.53 1.07
CA ALA A 280 21.51 -2.60 0.28
C ALA A 280 20.07 -2.94 0.76
N GLN A 281 19.29 -3.56 -0.12
CA GLN A 281 17.97 -4.07 0.23
C GLN A 281 18.05 -4.99 1.46
N ASP A 282 17.03 -4.94 2.32
CA ASP A 282 16.94 -5.66 3.60
C ASP A 282 17.89 -5.17 4.71
N HIS A 283 18.67 -4.14 4.45
CA HIS A 283 19.62 -3.53 5.40
C HIS A 283 19.47 -2.01 5.48
N ARG A 284 18.33 -1.47 5.04
CA ARG A 284 18.06 -0.03 5.02
C ARG A 284 17.60 0.45 6.38
N VAL A 285 16.66 -0.21 7.04
CA VAL A 285 16.08 0.19 8.32
C VAL A 285 17.11 0.04 9.43
N THR A 286 17.55 1.16 10.00
CA THR A 286 18.60 1.21 11.04
C THR A 286 18.05 1.47 12.43
N SER A 287 16.88 2.09 12.55
CA SER A 287 16.19 2.31 13.82
C SER A 287 14.69 2.31 13.63
N VAL A 288 13.98 1.65 14.55
CA VAL A 288 12.52 1.74 14.66
C VAL A 288 12.20 2.00 16.13
N THR A 289 11.36 3.00 16.39
CA THR A 289 10.83 3.25 17.72
C THR A 289 9.31 3.18 17.73
N ILE A 290 8.76 2.69 18.84
CA ILE A 290 7.31 2.67 19.13
C ILE A 290 7.12 3.36 20.48
N ASN A 291 6.31 4.41 20.51
CA ASN A 291 6.16 5.28 21.68
C ASN A 291 7.51 5.88 22.17
N GLY A 292 8.46 6.08 21.26
CA GLY A 292 9.80 6.60 21.56
C GLY A 292 10.79 5.56 22.13
N GLU A 293 10.36 4.31 22.32
CA GLU A 293 11.24 3.21 22.74
C GLU A 293 11.70 2.40 21.52
N GLU A 294 12.97 2.00 21.49
CA GLU A 294 13.54 1.15 20.43
C GLU A 294 12.80 -0.20 20.38
N VAL A 295 12.46 -0.64 19.17
CA VAL A 295 11.80 -1.94 18.96
C VAL A 295 12.73 -3.07 19.40
N ASP A 296 12.29 -3.85 20.38
CA ASP A 296 12.87 -5.17 20.68
C ASP A 296 12.47 -6.17 19.58
N PRO A 297 13.43 -6.71 18.80
CA PRO A 297 13.14 -7.66 17.72
C PRO A 297 12.48 -8.97 18.18
N ALA A 298 12.70 -9.36 19.44
CA ALA A 298 12.19 -10.61 20.01
C ALA A 298 10.81 -10.47 20.66
N LYS A 299 10.33 -9.23 20.85
CA LYS A 299 9.02 -8.93 21.44
C LYS A 299 7.94 -8.94 20.37
N ASP A 300 6.77 -9.46 20.72
CA ASP A 300 5.56 -9.33 19.89
C ASP A 300 4.84 -8.00 20.18
N TYR A 301 4.35 -7.37 19.12
CA TYR A 301 3.56 -6.14 19.14
C TYR A 301 2.21 -6.38 18.50
N SER A 302 1.17 -5.74 19.04
CA SER A 302 -0.15 -5.76 18.42
C SER A 302 -0.19 -4.79 17.23
N ILE A 303 -0.61 -5.30 16.07
CA ILE A 303 -0.67 -4.52 14.82
C ILE A 303 -2.08 -4.56 14.25
N ALA A 304 -2.62 -3.40 13.87
CA ALA A 304 -3.88 -3.26 13.14
C ALA A 304 -3.64 -2.78 11.70
N ALA A 305 -4.32 -3.43 10.75
CA ALA A 305 -4.25 -3.08 9.33
C ALA A 305 -5.51 -3.57 8.61
N SER A 306 -5.61 -3.30 7.31
CA SER A 306 -6.68 -3.88 6.50
C SER A 306 -6.51 -5.40 6.40
N THR A 307 -7.62 -6.13 6.25
CA THR A 307 -7.60 -7.58 6.00
C THR A 307 -6.83 -7.94 4.73
N PHE A 308 -6.77 -7.02 3.76
CA PHE A 308 -5.89 -7.10 2.60
C PHE A 308 -4.41 -7.21 3.01
N LEU A 309 -3.89 -6.28 3.83
CA LEU A 309 -2.50 -6.29 4.26
C LEU A 309 -2.19 -7.45 5.18
N ILE A 310 -3.05 -7.73 6.16
CA ILE A 310 -2.88 -8.87 7.07
C ILE A 310 -2.91 -10.20 6.31
N GLY A 311 -3.63 -10.26 5.18
CA GLY A 311 -3.63 -11.39 4.26
C GLY A 311 -2.38 -11.53 3.38
N GLY A 312 -1.38 -10.65 3.49
CA GLY A 312 -0.17 -10.67 2.64
C GLY A 312 -0.26 -9.78 1.41
N GLY A 313 -1.31 -8.95 1.31
CA GLY A 313 -1.47 -7.97 0.25
C GLY A 313 -0.24 -7.05 0.10
N ASP A 314 0.10 -6.71 -1.15
CA ASP A 314 1.26 -5.89 -1.51
C ASP A 314 2.65 -6.44 -1.07
N SER A 315 2.68 -7.66 -0.52
CA SER A 315 3.90 -8.35 -0.07
C SER A 315 4.67 -7.61 1.04
N PHE A 316 3.98 -6.83 1.88
CA PHE A 316 4.61 -6.21 3.06
C PHE A 316 4.95 -7.24 4.13
N PHE A 317 4.00 -8.13 4.43
CA PHE A 317 4.15 -9.13 5.48
C PHE A 317 4.44 -10.49 4.87
N ASP A 318 5.53 -11.11 5.32
CA ASP A 318 5.83 -12.50 4.95
C ASP A 318 4.72 -13.43 5.47
N GLN A 319 4.53 -14.56 4.79
CA GLN A 319 3.48 -15.51 5.16
C GLN A 319 3.65 -15.99 6.60
N GLY A 320 2.65 -15.74 7.44
CA GLY A 320 2.66 -16.12 8.86
C GLY A 320 3.39 -15.16 9.80
N ALA A 321 3.90 -14.03 9.31
CA ALA A 321 4.51 -12.97 10.13
C ALA A 321 3.53 -12.40 11.17
N ILE A 322 2.26 -12.21 10.78
CA ILE A 322 1.19 -11.78 11.68
C ILE A 322 0.45 -13.02 12.20
N LYS A 323 0.55 -13.23 13.51
CA LYS A 323 -0.03 -14.35 14.27
C LYS A 323 -1.32 -13.91 14.96
N ASP A 324 -2.11 -14.89 15.36
CA ASP A 324 -3.32 -14.69 16.20
C ASP A 324 -4.26 -13.61 15.67
N THR A 325 -4.39 -13.54 14.34
CA THR A 325 -5.24 -12.55 13.66
C THR A 325 -6.69 -12.68 14.09
N VAL A 326 -7.28 -11.55 14.45
CA VAL A 326 -8.69 -11.40 14.78
C VAL A 326 -9.32 -10.39 13.82
N ASP A 327 -10.29 -10.86 13.05
CA ASP A 327 -11.19 -10.01 12.25
C ASP A 327 -12.53 -9.88 12.98
N VAL A 328 -12.91 -8.64 13.30
CA VAL A 328 -14.15 -8.30 13.99
C VAL A 328 -15.22 -7.76 13.03
N GLY A 329 -14.94 -7.76 11.72
CA GLY A 329 -15.81 -7.20 10.68
C GLY A 329 -15.86 -5.67 10.68
N TYR A 330 -14.85 -5.00 11.26
CA TYR A 330 -14.84 -3.56 11.40
C TYR A 330 -14.42 -2.89 10.10
N MET A 331 -15.37 -2.26 9.40
CA MET A 331 -15.09 -1.61 8.12
C MET A 331 -14.04 -0.50 8.26
N ASP A 332 -13.12 -0.43 7.33
CA ASP A 332 -12.04 0.55 7.29
C ASP A 332 -12.56 2.00 7.20
N THR A 333 -13.61 2.22 6.42
CA THR A 333 -14.35 3.49 6.39
C THR A 333 -14.95 3.86 7.76
N GLN A 334 -15.51 2.89 8.49
CA GLN A 334 -16.06 3.12 9.82
C GLN A 334 -14.95 3.41 10.85
N ALA A 335 -13.81 2.71 10.76
CA ALA A 335 -12.65 2.99 11.60
C ALA A 335 -12.13 4.42 11.42
N MET A 336 -12.07 4.91 10.18
CA MET A 336 -11.70 6.30 9.90
C MET A 336 -12.73 7.30 10.44
N ILE A 337 -14.03 7.01 10.27
CA ILE A 337 -15.12 7.84 10.80
C ILE A 337 -15.05 7.94 12.33
N ASP A 338 -14.86 6.82 13.01
CA ASP A 338 -14.82 6.78 14.47
C ASP A 338 -13.60 7.53 15.00
N TYR A 339 -12.45 7.42 14.32
CA TYR A 339 -11.27 8.22 14.65
C TYR A 339 -11.56 9.72 14.51
N ILE A 340 -12.13 10.16 13.39
CA ILE A 340 -12.52 11.57 13.18
C ILE A 340 -13.46 12.06 14.29
N LYS A 341 -14.41 11.24 14.73
CA LYS A 341 -15.38 11.59 15.77
C LYS A 341 -14.81 11.73 17.18
N THR A 342 -13.59 11.26 17.43
CA THR A 342 -12.92 11.48 18.73
C THR A 342 -12.72 12.97 19.01
N ASN A 343 -12.65 13.82 17.97
CA ASN A 343 -12.20 15.21 18.05
C ASN A 343 -10.79 15.40 18.64
N GLU A 344 -10.03 14.31 18.80
CA GLU A 344 -8.65 14.28 19.30
C GLU A 344 -7.68 13.90 18.18
N THR A 345 -8.13 13.95 16.92
CA THR A 345 -7.31 13.49 15.79
C THR A 345 -6.11 14.38 15.57
N VAL A 346 -4.93 13.76 15.58
CA VAL A 346 -3.67 14.43 15.29
C VAL A 346 -3.26 14.08 13.87
N VAL A 347 -3.11 15.11 13.05
CA VAL A 347 -2.42 14.96 11.76
C VAL A 347 -0.94 15.15 12.02
N ARG A 348 -0.17 14.11 11.69
CA ARG A 348 1.29 14.16 11.77
C ARG A 348 1.81 15.21 10.77
N THR A 349 2.61 16.15 11.26
CA THR A 349 3.18 17.23 10.43
C THR A 349 4.62 16.97 10.01
N GLY A 350 5.37 16.14 10.75
CA GLY A 350 6.71 15.70 10.41
C GLY A 350 6.74 14.27 9.85
N GLN A 351 7.79 13.91 9.14
CA GLN A 351 7.94 12.57 8.56
C GLN A 351 8.11 11.49 9.63
N SER A 352 7.45 10.36 9.42
CA SER A 352 7.60 9.14 10.24
C SER A 352 8.78 8.27 9.81
N GLN A 353 9.24 8.40 8.57
CA GLN A 353 10.37 7.65 8.04
C GLN A 353 11.42 8.62 7.50
N VAL A 354 12.58 8.69 8.16
CA VAL A 354 13.65 9.64 7.83
C VAL A 354 14.86 8.87 7.31
N GLY A 355 15.41 9.30 6.17
CA GLY A 355 16.68 8.78 5.69
C GLY A 355 17.85 9.44 6.43
N ALA A 356 18.80 8.66 6.94
CA ALA A 356 20.01 9.14 7.56
C ALA A 356 21.18 8.20 7.23
N HIS A 357 22.13 8.70 6.43
CA HIS A 357 23.39 8.01 6.14
C HIS A 357 24.53 8.70 6.90
N ILE A 358 25.32 7.92 7.65
CA ILE A 358 26.42 8.45 8.46
C ILE A 358 27.75 8.01 7.87
N THR A 359 28.64 8.97 7.60
CA THR A 359 30.03 8.73 7.24
C THR A 359 30.99 9.25 8.30
N GLY A 360 32.15 8.60 8.43
CA GLY A 360 33.13 8.89 9.47
C GLY A 360 33.15 7.83 10.58
N GLN A 361 34.06 7.99 11.54
CA GLN A 361 34.18 7.05 12.66
C GLN A 361 33.20 7.44 13.77
N ILE A 362 32.29 6.53 14.10
CA ILE A 362 31.35 6.68 15.23
C ILE A 362 32.12 6.45 16.54
N LYS A 363 32.86 7.48 16.98
CA LYS A 363 33.70 7.44 18.17
C LYS A 363 33.81 8.83 18.80
N ALA A 364 33.88 8.87 20.13
CA ALA A 364 34.09 10.10 20.88
C ALA A 364 35.29 10.92 20.35
N GLY A 365 35.07 12.22 20.15
CA GLY A 365 36.06 13.17 19.63
C GLY A 365 36.27 13.11 18.10
N GLN A 366 35.60 12.21 17.38
CA GLN A 366 35.65 12.14 15.92
C GLN A 366 34.54 12.96 15.27
N LYS A 367 34.82 13.43 14.07
CA LYS A 367 33.86 14.10 13.21
C LYS A 367 33.11 13.07 12.38
N ILE A 368 31.79 13.24 12.31
CA ILE A 368 30.91 12.48 11.43
C ILE A 368 30.18 13.44 10.49
N THR A 369 29.79 12.94 9.32
CA THR A 369 28.87 13.62 8.41
C THR A 369 27.59 12.81 8.36
N VAL A 370 26.46 13.50 8.46
CA VAL A 370 25.12 12.89 8.41
C VAL A 370 24.38 13.47 7.22
N ASP A 371 24.09 12.61 6.24
CA ASP A 371 23.30 12.92 5.06
C ASP A 371 21.86 12.51 5.30
N LEU A 372 21.01 13.51 5.56
CA LEU A 372 19.59 13.33 5.76
C LEU A 372 18.81 13.38 4.44
N SER A 373 17.76 12.58 4.36
CA SER A 373 16.75 12.60 3.28
C SER A 373 15.35 12.33 3.84
N SER A 374 14.33 12.47 3.00
CA SER A 374 12.93 12.18 3.40
C SER A 374 12.46 13.05 4.55
N LEU A 375 12.90 14.30 4.57
CA LEU A 375 12.54 15.26 5.61
C LEU A 375 11.18 15.92 5.37
N ASN A 376 10.62 15.78 4.17
CA ASN A 376 9.39 16.45 3.76
C ASN A 376 8.41 15.58 2.98
N TYR A 377 7.13 15.87 3.20
CA TYR A 377 6.03 15.40 2.36
C TYR A 377 6.12 16.00 0.95
N THR A 378 5.37 15.45 -0.01
CA THR A 378 5.58 15.80 -1.43
C THR A 378 4.40 16.48 -2.12
N SER A 379 3.20 16.52 -1.54
CA SER A 379 2.07 17.24 -2.12
C SER A 379 2.00 18.71 -1.68
N GLU A 380 1.50 19.55 -2.59
CA GLU A 380 1.27 20.96 -2.33
C GLU A 380 0.25 21.13 -1.20
N GLY A 381 0.57 21.98 -0.21
CA GLY A 381 -0.26 22.21 0.97
C GLY A 381 0.06 21.31 2.16
N GLU A 382 0.91 20.28 1.99
CA GLU A 382 1.46 19.54 3.12
C GLU A 382 2.53 20.37 3.87
N PRO A 383 2.77 20.09 5.16
CA PRO A 383 3.84 20.73 5.91
C PRO A 383 5.21 20.52 5.25
N MET A 384 5.96 21.61 5.13
CA MET A 384 7.30 21.62 4.55
C MET A 384 8.28 22.24 5.56
N ALA A 385 9.12 21.39 6.15
CA ALA A 385 10.27 21.78 6.93
C ALA A 385 11.27 22.58 6.09
N LYS A 386 11.85 23.59 6.71
CA LYS A 386 12.92 24.43 6.13
C LYS A 386 14.25 24.17 6.79
N LYS A 387 14.25 23.67 8.03
CA LYS A 387 15.47 23.47 8.81
C LYS A 387 15.44 22.11 9.48
N ALA A 388 16.57 21.40 9.38
CA ALA A 388 16.84 20.18 10.11
C ALA A 388 17.87 20.46 11.20
N THR A 389 17.74 19.78 12.33
CA THR A 389 18.63 19.89 13.48
C THR A 389 19.04 18.51 13.95
N LEU A 390 20.35 18.30 14.10
CA LEU A 390 20.95 17.15 14.75
C LEU A 390 21.35 17.52 16.17
N LYS A 391 21.09 16.63 17.11
CA LYS A 391 21.56 16.80 18.48
C LYS A 391 22.14 15.50 19.02
N LEU A 392 23.33 15.59 19.61
CA LEU A 392 24.04 14.48 20.23
C LEU A 392 24.71 14.96 21.53
N GLY A 393 24.09 14.61 22.66
CA GLY A 393 24.47 15.17 23.97
C GLY A 393 24.26 16.69 24.01
N ASP A 394 25.33 17.44 24.26
CA ASP A 394 25.31 18.90 24.35
C ASP A 394 25.64 19.60 23.02
N VAL A 395 25.95 18.86 21.96
CA VAL A 395 26.24 19.41 20.63
C VAL A 395 24.98 19.37 19.78
N GLU A 396 24.70 20.50 19.15
CA GLU A 396 23.59 20.71 18.24
C GLU A 396 24.12 21.34 16.95
N GLU A 397 23.72 20.80 15.81
CA GLU A 397 24.05 21.34 14.49
C GLU A 397 22.77 21.45 13.67
N SER A 398 22.70 22.44 12.78
CA SER A 398 21.52 22.61 11.94
C SER A 398 21.87 23.05 10.53
N ALA A 399 21.05 22.63 9.57
CA ALA A 399 21.17 23.01 8.18
C ALA A 399 19.81 23.33 7.56
N ASP A 400 19.84 24.18 6.54
CA ASP A 400 18.68 24.41 5.68
C ASP A 400 18.40 23.14 4.87
N ILE A 401 17.11 22.85 4.67
CA ILE A 401 16.63 21.70 3.91
C ILE A 401 16.52 22.07 2.43
N ASP A 402 17.22 21.32 1.59
CA ASP A 402 17.06 21.34 0.14
C ASP A 402 15.82 20.52 -0.27
N ASN A 403 14.82 21.21 -0.78
CA ASN A 403 13.55 20.64 -1.24
C ASN A 403 13.45 20.50 -2.75
N ALA A 404 14.53 20.77 -3.49
CA ALA A 404 14.56 20.60 -4.93
C ALA A 404 14.41 19.12 -5.29
N ALA A 405 13.54 18.83 -6.25
CA ALA A 405 13.44 17.51 -6.86
C ALA A 405 14.74 17.19 -7.62
N ARG A 406 15.20 15.95 -7.52
CA ARG A 406 16.39 15.44 -8.21
C ARG A 406 16.01 14.35 -9.21
N GLU A 407 16.88 14.15 -10.19
CA GLU A 407 16.74 13.01 -11.10
C GLU A 407 16.78 11.70 -10.29
N GLY A 408 15.81 10.82 -10.52
CA GLY A 408 15.66 9.57 -9.76
C GLY A 408 14.72 9.64 -8.55
N ASP A 409 14.22 10.83 -8.17
CA ASP A 409 13.28 10.95 -7.03
C ASP A 409 11.89 10.37 -7.33
N ALA A 410 11.53 10.22 -8.61
CA ALA A 410 10.21 9.75 -9.00
C ALA A 410 9.92 8.36 -8.42
N GLN A 411 8.75 8.20 -7.78
CA GLN A 411 8.36 6.98 -7.08
C GLN A 411 9.27 6.57 -5.90
N ILE A 412 10.13 7.45 -5.39
CA ILE A 412 11.03 7.21 -4.24
C ILE A 412 10.83 8.32 -3.20
N GLY A 413 11.03 8.00 -1.92
CA GLY A 413 10.66 8.87 -0.80
C GLY A 413 11.65 9.94 -0.36
N GLU A 414 12.61 10.40 -1.16
CA GLU A 414 13.79 11.14 -0.65
C GLU A 414 13.67 12.68 -0.61
N ARG A 415 12.47 13.26 -0.76
CA ARG A 415 12.29 14.72 -0.75
C ARG A 415 12.71 15.35 0.58
N GLY A 416 13.40 16.48 0.51
CA GLY A 416 13.91 17.20 1.68
C GLY A 416 15.21 16.58 2.17
N ARG A 417 16.33 17.21 1.81
CA ARG A 417 17.69 16.72 2.11
C ARG A 417 18.49 17.76 2.85
N ALA A 418 19.35 17.32 3.75
CA ALA A 418 20.29 18.18 4.47
C ALA A 418 21.54 17.39 4.82
N THR A 419 22.71 18.00 4.66
CA THR A 419 23.99 17.42 5.09
C THR A 419 24.54 18.25 6.23
N MET A 420 24.88 17.59 7.34
CA MET A 420 25.46 18.23 8.50
C MET A 420 26.71 17.49 8.96
N GLU A 421 27.69 18.25 9.42
CA GLU A 421 28.89 17.71 10.04
C GLU A 421 28.83 17.95 11.54
N LEU A 422 29.00 16.90 12.34
CA LEU A 422 28.95 16.98 13.80
C LEU A 422 30.20 16.35 14.41
N THR A 423 30.78 17.00 15.41
CA THR A 423 31.88 16.41 16.20
C THR A 423 31.29 15.71 17.42
N ILE A 424 31.48 14.40 17.53
CA ILE A 424 30.99 13.62 18.67
C ILE A 424 31.73 14.10 19.93
N PRO A 425 31.04 14.56 21.00
CA PRO A 425 31.71 15.07 22.18
C PRO A 425 32.63 14.02 22.82
N ALA A 426 33.85 14.44 23.19
CA ALA A 426 34.89 13.52 23.69
C ALA A 426 34.56 12.85 25.03
N ASN A 427 33.58 13.37 25.76
CA ASN A 427 33.09 12.84 27.03
C ASN A 427 31.98 11.79 26.89
N LEU A 428 31.42 11.59 25.69
CA LEU A 428 30.40 10.58 25.47
C LEU A 428 31.01 9.18 25.32
N SER A 429 30.27 8.16 25.72
CA SER A 429 30.65 6.74 25.58
C SER A 429 29.42 5.84 25.57
N GLY A 430 29.56 4.62 25.07
CA GLY A 430 28.45 3.65 24.96
C GLY A 430 27.38 4.11 23.96
N LYS A 431 26.14 3.63 24.16
CA LYS A 431 24.97 3.99 23.35
C LYS A 431 24.56 5.45 23.60
N GLN A 432 24.44 6.22 22.53
CA GLN A 432 24.04 7.63 22.56
C GLN A 432 22.95 7.90 21.53
N ASN A 433 22.01 8.77 21.86
CA ASN A 433 20.94 9.15 20.95
C ASN A 433 21.38 10.32 20.08
N LEU A 434 21.41 10.10 18.77
CA LEU A 434 21.39 11.16 17.77
C LEU A 434 19.93 11.50 17.48
N GLU A 435 19.48 12.64 18.00
CA GLU A 435 18.14 13.18 17.73
C GLU A 435 18.18 13.95 16.40
N ILE A 436 17.23 13.65 15.51
CA ILE A 436 17.01 14.33 14.24
C ILE A 436 15.65 15.00 14.32
N THR A 437 15.64 16.33 14.22
CA THR A 437 14.40 17.11 14.28
C THR A 437 14.25 18.05 13.10
N THR A 438 13.01 18.44 12.82
CA THR A 438 12.72 19.51 11.86
C THR A 438 11.78 20.56 12.45
N ASP A 439 11.79 21.75 11.86
CA ASP A 439 10.85 22.83 12.20
C ASP A 439 9.40 22.56 11.76
N ALA A 440 9.13 21.44 11.09
CA ALA A 440 7.78 20.93 10.80
C ALA A 440 7.32 19.81 11.75
N GLY A 441 8.12 19.44 12.75
CA GLY A 441 7.73 18.50 13.80
C GLY A 441 8.18 17.05 13.57
N THR A 442 9.12 16.79 12.65
CA THR A 442 9.81 15.49 12.61
C THR A 442 10.64 15.36 13.89
N HIS A 443 10.59 14.19 14.51
CA HIS A 443 11.46 13.84 15.64
C HIS A 443 11.83 12.36 15.56
N ALA A 444 13.07 12.09 15.17
CA ALA A 444 13.60 10.73 15.02
C ALA A 444 14.86 10.53 15.86
N VAL A 445 15.04 9.30 16.35
CA VAL A 445 16.15 8.95 17.22
C VAL A 445 16.92 7.77 16.64
N LEU A 446 18.20 7.99 16.36
CA LEU A 446 19.15 6.95 15.97
C LEU A 446 20.11 6.68 17.14
N VAL A 447 20.26 5.42 17.53
CA VAL A 447 21.18 5.04 18.60
C VAL A 447 22.56 4.78 17.99
N LEU A 448 23.56 5.57 18.39
CA LEU A 448 24.96 5.41 18.02
C LEU A 448 25.71 4.67 19.13
N ASP A 449 26.43 3.60 18.80
CA ASP A 449 27.33 2.92 19.75
C ASP A 449 28.76 3.45 19.63
N LEU A 450 29.17 4.30 20.58
CA LEU A 450 30.50 4.91 20.61
C LEU A 450 31.60 3.99 21.20
N GLY A 451 31.24 2.78 21.63
CA GLY A 451 32.14 1.80 22.26
C GLY A 451 32.51 0.61 21.37
N GLY A 452 31.85 0.42 20.24
CA GLY A 452 32.08 -0.68 19.31
C GLY A 452 33.26 -0.44 18.36
N ASN A 453 34.01 -1.50 18.03
CA ASN A 453 34.91 -1.51 16.86
C ASN A 453 34.07 -1.64 15.56
N SER A 454 33.10 -0.76 15.32
CA SER A 454 32.38 -0.70 14.06
C SER A 454 33.25 0.01 13.04
N HIS A 455 33.84 -0.76 12.13
CA HIS A 455 34.48 -0.24 10.93
C HIS A 455 33.40 0.39 10.05
N GLY A 456 33.38 1.72 9.92
CA GLY A 456 33.08 2.45 8.68
C GLY A 456 31.74 2.27 7.94
N ASP A 457 30.88 1.33 8.30
CA ASP A 457 29.52 1.18 7.78
C ASP A 457 28.57 1.38 8.97
N GLY A 458 27.85 2.50 9.00
CA GLY A 458 26.95 2.91 10.09
C GLY A 458 25.69 2.07 10.25
N SER A 459 25.72 0.79 9.89
CA SER A 459 24.64 -0.15 10.17
C SER A 459 24.81 -0.69 11.58
N SER A 460 24.02 -0.20 12.54
CA SER A 460 23.68 -0.99 13.71
C SER A 460 22.80 -2.16 13.24
N ILE A 461 23.45 -3.24 12.80
CA ILE A 461 22.78 -4.44 12.31
C ILE A 461 21.92 -4.99 13.45
N ILE A 462 20.61 -5.03 13.24
CA ILE A 462 19.67 -5.80 14.06
C ILE A 462 19.90 -7.27 13.69
N ASP A 463 20.86 -7.92 14.35
CA ASP A 463 21.26 -9.30 14.06
C ASP A 463 20.28 -10.29 14.73
N GLY A 464 19.36 -10.84 13.93
CA GLY A 464 18.29 -11.75 14.33
C GLY A 464 18.68 -13.24 14.44
N SER A 465 19.94 -13.56 14.71
CA SER A 465 20.41 -14.95 14.79
C SER A 465 20.34 -15.51 16.22
N SER A 466 19.26 -16.22 16.57
CA SER A 466 19.28 -17.17 17.69
C SER A 466 19.14 -18.62 17.19
N GLY A 467 20.17 -19.42 17.46
CA GLY A 467 20.28 -20.81 17.05
C GLY A 467 19.26 -21.71 17.75
N SER A 468 18.46 -22.40 16.93
CA SER A 468 17.57 -23.48 17.34
C SER A 468 18.37 -24.64 17.97
N SER A 469 18.01 -25.02 19.19
CA SER A 469 18.35 -26.33 19.75
C SER A 469 17.07 -27.16 19.85
N ASN A 470 17.06 -28.23 19.07
CA ASN A 470 16.02 -29.25 19.06
C ASN A 470 15.85 -29.87 20.45
N ASN A 471 14.61 -29.98 20.93
CA ASN A 471 14.20 -31.18 21.63
C ASN A 471 12.72 -31.48 21.41
N SER A 472 12.48 -32.70 20.96
CA SER A 472 11.18 -33.32 20.76
C SER A 472 10.68 -33.92 22.07
N ALA A 473 9.37 -33.80 22.34
CA ALA A 473 8.65 -34.76 23.15
C ALA A 473 7.15 -34.71 22.81
N LEU A 474 6.66 -35.85 22.33
CA LEU A 474 5.27 -36.19 22.07
C LEU A 474 4.43 -36.19 23.37
N GLY A 475 3.14 -35.82 23.27
CA GLY A 475 2.19 -36.03 24.37
C GLY A 475 0.77 -35.53 24.16
N GLY A 476 0.00 -36.19 23.28
CA GLY A 476 -1.42 -36.56 23.46
C GLY A 476 -2.52 -35.49 23.71
N GLY A 477 -3.45 -35.39 22.75
CA GLY A 477 -4.82 -35.85 23.01
C GLY A 477 -6.00 -34.86 23.07
N ILE A 478 -6.73 -34.75 21.94
CA ILE A 478 -8.21 -34.75 21.74
C ILE A 478 -9.10 -33.66 22.41
N LEU A 479 -10.01 -33.12 21.55
CA LEU A 479 -11.20 -32.26 21.75
C LEU A 479 -10.93 -30.74 21.64
N ALA A 480 -11.63 -29.94 20.83
CA ALA A 480 -12.93 -30.11 20.20
C ALA A 480 -13.04 -29.33 18.87
N ALA A 481 -13.64 -30.01 17.89
CA ALA A 481 -14.19 -29.41 16.69
C ALA A 481 -15.50 -28.65 17.02
N ILE A 482 -15.92 -27.82 16.04
CA ILE A 482 -17.20 -27.10 15.93
C ILE A 482 -17.19 -25.70 16.57
N LEU A 483 -16.87 -24.67 15.76
CA LEU A 483 -17.66 -23.44 15.64
C LEU A 483 -17.09 -22.52 14.52
N ALA A 484 -17.16 -22.96 13.27
CA ALA A 484 -16.87 -22.13 12.09
C ALA A 484 -17.88 -22.42 10.99
N ALA A 485 -19.16 -22.17 11.29
CA ALA A 485 -20.24 -22.18 10.30
C ALA A 485 -21.48 -21.50 10.87
N PHE A 486 -21.51 -20.16 11.03
CA PHE A 486 -22.77 -19.47 11.33
C PHE A 486 -22.92 -18.00 10.86
N VAL A 487 -22.18 -17.55 9.84
CA VAL A 487 -22.45 -16.23 9.23
C VAL A 487 -23.05 -16.32 7.81
N GLY A 488 -23.22 -17.53 7.26
CA GLY A 488 -23.70 -17.73 5.89
C GLY A 488 -25.19 -18.03 5.68
N VAL A 489 -26.05 -18.14 6.72
CA VAL A 489 -27.45 -18.61 6.54
C VAL A 489 -28.46 -17.90 7.45
N VAL A 490 -28.56 -16.57 7.41
CA VAL A 490 -29.74 -15.86 7.98
C VAL A 490 -30.71 -15.38 6.88
N GLY A 491 -30.41 -15.66 5.60
CA GLY A 491 -31.32 -15.36 4.49
C GLY A 491 -32.28 -16.48 4.08
N VAL A 492 -32.05 -17.76 4.43
CA VAL A 492 -32.71 -18.87 3.69
C VAL A 492 -33.32 -19.99 4.54
N VAL A 493 -33.21 -20.02 5.89
CA VAL A 493 -33.90 -21.06 6.68
C VAL A 493 -34.64 -20.44 7.86
N GLY A 494 -35.97 -20.58 7.87
CA GLY A 494 -36.90 -20.04 8.86
C GLY A 494 -36.74 -20.66 10.26
N LEU A 495 -35.63 -20.33 10.95
CA LEU A 495 -35.43 -20.64 12.36
C LEU A 495 -36.13 -19.61 13.24
N ASN A 496 -36.82 -20.10 14.28
CA ASN A 496 -37.52 -19.27 15.25
C ASN A 496 -36.50 -18.45 16.07
N PRO A 497 -36.52 -17.10 16.01
CA PRO A 497 -35.53 -16.24 16.67
C PRO A 497 -35.48 -16.38 18.19
N GLN A 498 -36.52 -16.94 18.82
CA GLN A 498 -36.59 -17.14 20.26
C GLN A 498 -35.63 -18.21 20.79
N LEU A 499 -35.04 -19.03 19.91
CA LEU A 499 -34.07 -20.07 20.30
C LEU A 499 -32.62 -19.56 20.40
N LEU A 500 -32.36 -18.28 20.10
CA LEU A 500 -31.02 -17.69 20.17
C LEU A 500 -30.73 -17.09 21.56
N PRO A 501 -29.46 -17.13 22.03
CA PRO A 501 -29.02 -16.42 23.23
C PRO A 501 -29.35 -14.92 23.16
N ALA A 502 -29.68 -14.30 24.30
CA ALA A 502 -30.10 -12.89 24.35
C ALA A 502 -29.13 -11.88 23.69
N PRO A 503 -27.79 -12.01 23.80
CA PRO A 503 -26.86 -11.11 23.14
C PRO A 503 -26.95 -11.16 21.60
N VAL A 504 -27.18 -12.35 21.04
CA VAL A 504 -27.28 -12.56 19.59
C VAL A 504 -28.60 -12.01 19.04
N ARG A 505 -29.69 -12.12 19.81
CA ARG A 505 -30.97 -11.48 19.48
C ARG A 505 -30.84 -9.97 19.39
N GLN A 506 -30.14 -9.34 20.35
CA GLN A 506 -29.95 -7.90 20.37
C GLN A 506 -29.17 -7.40 19.14
N ILE A 507 -28.14 -8.14 18.70
CA ILE A 507 -27.36 -7.81 17.50
C ILE A 507 -28.24 -7.87 16.24
N ILE A 508 -29.06 -8.91 16.10
CA ILE A 508 -29.97 -9.06 14.95
C ILE A 508 -31.05 -7.97 14.94
N GLU A 509 -31.59 -7.60 16.11
CA GLU A 509 -32.59 -6.53 16.22
C GLU A 509 -31.98 -5.15 15.92
N ASN A 510 -30.77 -4.87 16.42
CA ASN A 510 -30.04 -3.65 16.09
C ASN A 510 -29.75 -3.57 14.59
N PHE A 511 -29.32 -4.67 13.97
CA PHE A 511 -29.07 -4.72 12.52
C PHE A 511 -30.35 -4.50 11.71
N ARG A 512 -31.47 -5.14 12.06
CA ARG A 512 -32.77 -4.92 11.38
C ARG A 512 -33.28 -3.48 11.52
N SER A 513 -33.04 -2.84 12.65
CA SER A 513 -33.46 -1.45 12.88
C SER A 513 -32.75 -0.44 11.99
N GLN A 514 -31.56 -0.77 11.47
CA GLN A 514 -30.80 0.09 10.56
C GLN A 514 -31.33 0.10 9.12
N PHE A 515 -32.09 -0.93 8.72
CA PHE A 515 -32.65 -1.06 7.36
C PHE A 515 -34.18 -0.86 7.30
N ALA A 516 -34.82 -0.64 8.45
CA ALA A 516 -36.23 -0.34 8.55
C ALA A 516 -36.45 1.16 8.75
N ARG A 517 -36.11 1.97 7.73
CA ARG A 517 -36.65 3.32 7.51
C ARG A 517 -36.40 3.80 6.08
#